data_AF-A0A0B1T1T0-F1
#
_entry.id   AF-A0A0B1T1T0-F1
#
_cell.length_a   1.000
_cell.length_b   1.000
_cell.length_c   1.000
_cell.angle_alpha   90.00
_cell.angle_beta   90.00
_cell.angle_gamma   90.00
#
_symmetry.space_group_name_H-M   'P 1'
#
loop_
_entity.id
_entity.type
_entity.pdbx_description
1 polymer ?
#
loop_
_entity_poly.entity_id
_entity_poly.type
_entity_poly.pdbx_seq_one_letter_code
_entity_poly.pdbx_strand_id
1 'polypeptide(L)'
;MNLYTVAGGLFGTHVTWDDIEEDMQRELDTVATFGPNKTAKNVGDGRGFMSRIALIEPDWQHKDKELPERFIVKIVSQLAILQLTDDISKSTNTENNFDSAVMKEMMEVQQKRLHNAEVTVYSHISKLPKGKVPSTKIYYTKKFSECNPVKGYLIMEYFENLRPVHIFENVPVQSLKKVLRAKAVLEAMSLKFTPEEKSEFPGNMLSELFGEMFKEHLAKDMFNMLQTSASEDIKDKVDKLEEVYPELMDLVWADNLSEELGR
;
A
#
# COMPACT_ATOMS: atom_id res chain seq x y z
N MET A 1 14.77 -16.47 -2.01
CA MET A 1 13.63 -16.00 -2.83
C MET A 1 13.24 -14.62 -2.31
N ASN A 2 12.86 -13.69 -3.18
CA ASN A 2 12.58 -12.29 -2.84
C ASN A 2 11.31 -11.76 -3.55
N LEU A 3 10.89 -10.54 -3.19
CA LEU A 3 9.66 -9.90 -3.70
C LEU A 3 9.76 -9.29 -5.11
N TYR A 4 10.97 -9.25 -5.69
CA TYR A 4 11.26 -8.69 -7.02
C TYR A 4 11.61 -9.77 -8.06
N THR A 5 11.58 -11.05 -7.69
CA THR A 5 11.75 -12.17 -8.62
C THR A 5 10.39 -12.72 -9.03
N VAL A 6 10.17 -12.86 -10.33
CA VAL A 6 8.97 -13.48 -10.89
C VAL A 6 8.87 -14.95 -10.45
N ALA A 7 7.67 -15.37 -10.05
CA ALA A 7 7.33 -16.74 -9.66
C ALA A 7 6.01 -17.19 -10.31
N GLY A 8 5.63 -18.46 -10.08
CA GLY A 8 4.49 -19.10 -10.74
C GLY A 8 3.11 -18.77 -10.17
N GLY A 9 3.01 -17.88 -9.17
CA GLY A 9 1.75 -17.46 -8.56
C GLY A 9 1.03 -16.35 -9.34
N LEU A 10 0.00 -15.79 -8.72
CA LEU A 10 -0.83 -14.73 -9.31
C LEU A 10 0.02 -13.53 -9.70
N PHE A 11 -0.14 -13.09 -10.95
CA PHE A 11 0.56 -11.93 -11.53
C PHE A 11 2.09 -11.97 -11.34
N GLY A 12 2.68 -13.16 -11.41
CA GLY A 12 4.13 -13.35 -11.27
C GLY A 12 4.63 -13.33 -9.82
N THR A 13 3.73 -13.33 -8.82
CA THR A 13 4.10 -13.37 -7.40
C THR A 13 4.29 -14.81 -6.88
N HIS A 14 4.62 -14.96 -5.60
CA HIS A 14 4.73 -16.28 -4.94
C HIS A 14 3.40 -16.80 -4.38
N VAL A 15 2.33 -16.00 -4.42
CA VAL A 15 1.01 -16.36 -3.88
C VAL A 15 0.21 -17.10 -4.95
N THR A 16 -0.22 -18.32 -4.65
CA THR A 16 -0.95 -19.18 -5.59
C THR A 16 -2.46 -19.12 -5.36
N TRP A 17 -3.21 -19.75 -6.27
CA TRP A 17 -4.64 -20.00 -6.06
C TRP A 17 -4.92 -20.83 -4.82
N ASP A 18 -4.13 -21.88 -4.59
CA ASP A 18 -4.29 -22.79 -3.45
C ASP A 18 -4.11 -22.04 -2.12
N ASP A 19 -3.11 -21.15 -2.02
CA ASP A 19 -2.93 -20.32 -0.83
C ASP A 19 -4.20 -19.53 -0.49
N ILE A 20 -4.86 -18.96 -1.51
CA ILE A 20 -6.04 -18.11 -1.34
C ILE A 20 -7.29 -18.96 -1.06
N GLU A 21 -7.45 -20.08 -1.74
CA GLU A 21 -8.58 -21.00 -1.55
C GLU A 21 -8.57 -21.59 -0.14
N GLU A 22 -7.44 -22.14 0.31
CA GLU A 22 -7.29 -22.74 1.63
C GLU A 22 -7.57 -21.72 2.75
N ASP A 23 -7.07 -20.50 2.60
CA ASP A 23 -7.34 -19.44 3.56
C ASP A 23 -8.83 -19.05 3.54
N MET A 24 -9.44 -18.87 2.37
CA MET A 24 -10.85 -18.49 2.28
C MET A 24 -11.79 -19.59 2.79
N GLN A 25 -11.50 -20.86 2.50
CA GLN A 25 -12.25 -21.99 3.04
C GLN A 25 -12.24 -22.00 4.56
N ARG A 26 -11.05 -21.80 5.16
CA ARG A 26 -10.89 -21.73 6.61
C ARG A 26 -11.61 -20.53 7.21
N GLU A 27 -11.41 -19.33 6.67
CA GLU A 27 -11.98 -18.10 7.24
C GLU A 27 -13.50 -17.99 7.05
N LEU A 28 -14.06 -18.63 6.01
CA LEU A 28 -15.51 -18.71 5.77
C LEU A 28 -16.15 -20.00 6.30
N ASP A 29 -15.34 -20.90 6.88
CA ASP A 29 -15.75 -22.20 7.41
C ASP A 29 -16.56 -23.02 6.38
N THR A 30 -16.11 -23.04 5.13
CA THR A 30 -16.84 -23.65 4.01
C THR A 30 -16.08 -24.81 3.41
N VAL A 31 -16.83 -25.79 2.90
CA VAL A 31 -16.30 -26.90 2.08
C VAL A 31 -16.30 -26.59 0.59
N ALA A 32 -16.80 -25.41 0.19
CA ALA A 32 -16.82 -24.97 -1.19
C ALA A 32 -15.39 -24.75 -1.72
N THR A 33 -15.17 -25.06 -3.00
CA THR A 33 -13.87 -24.88 -3.68
C THR A 33 -13.99 -23.87 -4.80
N PHE A 34 -12.88 -23.27 -5.24
CA PHE A 34 -12.88 -22.45 -6.42
C PHE A 34 -13.07 -23.29 -7.68
N GLY A 35 -13.86 -22.77 -8.60
CA GLY A 35 -14.25 -23.48 -9.81
C GLY A 35 -13.22 -23.42 -10.94
N PRO A 36 -13.51 -24.13 -12.04
CA PRO A 36 -12.69 -24.09 -13.24
C PRO A 36 -12.75 -22.73 -13.96
N ASN A 37 -13.80 -21.92 -13.76
CA ASN A 37 -13.95 -20.61 -14.39
C ASN A 37 -13.51 -19.46 -13.46
N LYS A 38 -12.75 -19.74 -12.40
CA LYS A 38 -12.22 -18.70 -11.51
C LYS A 38 -11.38 -17.70 -12.30
N THR A 39 -11.49 -16.42 -11.96
CA THR A 39 -10.74 -15.35 -12.62
C THR A 39 -9.99 -14.50 -11.60
N ALA A 40 -8.81 -14.01 -12.01
CA ALA A 40 -8.08 -12.98 -11.31
C ALA A 40 -7.83 -11.83 -12.28
N LYS A 41 -8.30 -10.63 -11.94
CA LYS A 41 -8.01 -9.41 -12.70
C LYS A 41 -7.14 -8.47 -11.86
N ASN A 42 -6.02 -8.02 -12.42
CA ASN A 42 -5.23 -6.98 -11.77
C ASN A 42 -5.98 -5.65 -11.87
N VAL A 43 -6.44 -5.14 -10.73
CA VAL A 43 -7.13 -3.85 -10.59
C VAL A 43 -6.24 -2.81 -9.91
N GLY A 44 -4.99 -3.17 -9.65
CA GLY A 44 -3.98 -2.31 -9.05
C GLY A 44 -3.08 -1.61 -10.05
N ASP A 45 -3.15 -1.90 -11.35
CA ASP A 45 -2.23 -1.24 -12.30
C ASP A 45 -2.41 0.28 -12.30
N GLY A 46 -1.29 0.99 -12.18
CA GLY A 46 -1.24 2.45 -11.98
C GLY A 46 -1.70 2.97 -10.61
N ARG A 47 -2.09 2.08 -9.67
CA ARG A 47 -2.60 2.44 -8.33
C ARG A 47 -1.93 1.69 -7.17
N GLY A 48 -1.48 0.46 -7.41
CA GLY A 48 -0.82 -0.44 -6.49
C GLY A 48 0.69 -0.30 -6.60
N PHE A 49 1.23 0.82 -6.13
CA PHE A 49 2.65 1.16 -6.24
C PHE A 49 3.56 0.01 -5.76
N MET A 50 3.27 -0.58 -4.60
CA MET A 50 4.07 -1.65 -3.96
C MET A 50 3.34 -2.99 -3.87
N SER A 51 2.30 -3.20 -4.66
CA SER A 51 1.46 -4.40 -4.54
C SER A 51 0.76 -4.74 -5.85
N ARG A 52 0.58 -6.02 -6.13
CA ARG A 52 -0.39 -6.50 -7.13
C ARG A 52 -1.75 -6.61 -6.44
N ILE A 53 -2.76 -5.94 -6.97
CA ILE A 53 -4.12 -5.96 -6.41
C ILE A 53 -5.01 -6.78 -7.33
N ALA A 54 -5.41 -7.97 -6.88
CA ALA A 54 -6.25 -8.89 -7.62
C ALA A 54 -7.71 -8.73 -7.22
N LEU A 55 -8.60 -8.49 -8.18
CA LEU A 55 -10.01 -8.81 -8.04
C LEU A 55 -10.19 -10.29 -8.39
N ILE A 56 -10.65 -11.07 -7.41
CA ILE A 56 -10.87 -12.50 -7.54
C ILE A 56 -12.37 -12.76 -7.71
N GLU A 57 -12.70 -13.53 -8.74
CA GLU A 57 -14.00 -14.17 -8.93
C GLU A 57 -13.78 -15.68 -8.79
N PRO A 58 -14.09 -16.27 -7.62
CA PRO A 58 -13.67 -17.62 -7.29
C PRO A 58 -14.42 -18.73 -8.04
N ASP A 59 -15.55 -18.42 -8.69
CA ASP A 59 -16.43 -19.43 -9.29
C ASP A 59 -16.76 -20.57 -8.30
N TRP A 60 -17.17 -20.21 -7.08
CA TRP A 60 -17.41 -21.17 -5.99
C TRP A 60 -18.29 -22.37 -6.40
N GLN A 61 -17.76 -23.57 -6.23
CA GLN A 61 -18.44 -24.85 -6.46
C GLN A 61 -18.82 -25.52 -5.13
N HIS A 62 -19.78 -26.44 -5.18
CA HIS A 62 -20.20 -27.23 -4.01
C HIS A 62 -20.58 -26.36 -2.78
N LYS A 63 -21.23 -25.21 -3.03
CA LYS A 63 -21.61 -24.26 -1.98
C LYS A 63 -22.49 -24.93 -0.92
N ASP A 64 -22.07 -24.79 0.33
CA ASP A 64 -22.79 -25.17 1.54
C ASP A 64 -23.47 -23.96 2.23
N LYS A 65 -23.08 -22.75 1.84
CA LYS A 65 -23.61 -21.48 2.37
C LYS A 65 -23.49 -20.35 1.35
N GLU A 66 -24.02 -19.17 1.71
CA GLU A 66 -23.75 -17.95 0.95
C GLU A 66 -22.29 -17.51 1.13
N LEU A 67 -21.61 -17.27 0.01
CA LEU A 67 -20.19 -16.95 -0.06
C LEU A 67 -19.98 -15.68 -0.91
N PRO A 68 -18.91 -14.90 -0.68
CA PRO A 68 -18.65 -13.69 -1.46
C PRO A 68 -18.45 -14.03 -2.93
N GLU A 69 -19.21 -13.38 -3.80
CA GLU A 69 -19.10 -13.55 -5.25
C GLU A 69 -17.77 -13.03 -5.79
N ARG A 70 -17.23 -11.98 -5.16
CA ARG A 70 -15.93 -11.39 -5.51
C ARG A 70 -15.25 -10.85 -4.25
N PHE A 71 -13.92 -10.80 -4.29
CA PHE A 71 -13.12 -10.20 -3.22
C PHE A 71 -11.79 -9.68 -3.76
N ILE A 72 -11.11 -8.84 -2.99
CA ILE A 72 -9.79 -8.30 -3.32
C ILE A 72 -8.71 -9.12 -2.60
N VAL A 73 -7.65 -9.46 -3.32
CA VAL A 73 -6.39 -9.92 -2.75
C VAL A 73 -5.30 -8.89 -3.05
N LYS A 74 -4.79 -8.24 -2.01
CA LYS A 74 -3.62 -7.35 -2.10
C LYS A 74 -2.37 -8.18 -1.81
N ILE A 75 -1.53 -8.38 -2.81
CA ILE A 75 -0.29 -9.16 -2.71
C ILE A 75 0.88 -8.19 -2.75
N VAL A 76 1.71 -8.20 -1.71
CA VAL A 76 2.91 -7.36 -1.66
C VAL A 76 3.92 -7.83 -2.70
N SER A 77 4.38 -6.92 -3.55
CA SER A 77 5.30 -7.25 -4.63
C SER A 77 6.03 -6.00 -5.12
N GLN A 78 7.33 -6.14 -5.40
CA GLN A 78 8.12 -5.10 -6.08
C GLN A 78 7.90 -5.09 -7.58
N LEU A 79 7.31 -6.14 -8.16
CA LEU A 79 7.12 -6.23 -9.60
C LEU A 79 6.27 -5.08 -10.15
N ALA A 80 5.35 -4.53 -9.34
CA ALA A 80 4.53 -3.39 -9.74
C ALA A 80 5.35 -2.11 -9.91
N ILE A 81 6.20 -1.77 -8.93
CA ILE A 81 7.06 -0.58 -9.02
C ILE A 81 8.15 -0.75 -10.09
N LEU A 82 8.75 -1.93 -10.19
CA LEU A 82 9.78 -2.20 -11.21
C LEU A 82 9.22 -2.08 -12.63
N GLN A 83 8.00 -2.56 -12.87
CA GLN A 83 7.33 -2.39 -14.15
C GLN A 83 7.05 -0.91 -14.44
N LEU A 84 6.51 -0.18 -13.46
CA LEU A 84 6.23 1.25 -13.62
C LEU A 84 7.50 2.06 -13.93
N THR A 85 8.58 1.83 -13.20
CA THR A 85 9.81 2.60 -13.35
C THR A 85 10.57 2.23 -14.62
N ASP A 86 10.46 0.98 -15.08
CA ASP A 86 10.96 0.54 -16.39
C ASP A 86 10.19 1.23 -17.54
N ASP A 87 8.86 1.29 -17.45
CA ASP A 87 8.03 2.01 -18.43
C ASP A 87 8.37 3.51 -18.48
N ILE A 88 8.54 4.15 -17.32
CA ILE A 88 8.96 5.56 -17.23
C ILE A 88 10.35 5.73 -17.86
N SER A 89 11.34 4.96 -17.40
CA SER A 89 12.73 5.00 -17.89
C SER A 89 12.82 4.89 -19.41
N LYS A 90 12.06 3.96 -20.01
CA LYS A 90 11.97 3.81 -21.47
C LYS A 90 11.34 5.03 -22.15
N SER A 91 10.31 5.62 -21.56
CA SER A 91 9.61 6.78 -22.12
C SER A 91 10.42 8.09 -22.02
N THR A 92 11.23 8.24 -20.97
CA THR A 92 12.03 9.45 -20.70
C THR A 92 13.49 9.31 -21.13
N ASN A 93 13.93 8.11 -21.51
CA ASN A 93 15.33 7.78 -21.80
C ASN A 93 16.27 8.14 -20.62
N THR A 94 15.82 7.87 -19.41
CA THR A 94 16.57 8.08 -18.16
C THR A 94 16.87 6.74 -17.48
N GLU A 95 17.85 6.69 -16.59
CA GLU A 95 18.18 5.46 -15.85
C GLU A 95 17.06 5.05 -14.87
N ASN A 96 16.89 3.73 -14.67
CA ASN A 96 15.95 3.17 -13.70
C ASN A 96 16.64 2.88 -12.37
N ASN A 97 16.68 3.86 -11.48
CA ASN A 97 17.33 3.73 -10.16
C ASN A 97 16.70 2.66 -9.26
N PHE A 98 15.42 2.31 -9.52
CA PHE A 98 14.71 1.27 -8.78
C PHE A 98 15.16 -0.15 -9.14
N ASP A 99 15.84 -0.35 -10.28
CA ASP A 99 16.35 -1.67 -10.67
C ASP A 99 17.78 -1.96 -10.14
N SER A 100 18.38 -1.03 -9.40
CA SER A 100 19.65 -1.31 -8.73
C SER A 100 19.49 -2.39 -7.65
N ALA A 101 20.52 -3.22 -7.44
CA ALA A 101 20.48 -4.28 -6.43
C ALA A 101 20.22 -3.74 -5.02
N VAL A 102 20.90 -2.64 -4.67
CA VAL A 102 20.75 -1.96 -3.37
C VAL A 102 19.32 -1.47 -3.15
N MET A 103 18.70 -0.85 -4.16
CA MET A 103 17.33 -0.35 -4.04
C MET A 103 16.32 -1.49 -3.90
N LYS A 104 16.48 -2.58 -4.67
CA LYS A 104 15.61 -3.77 -4.58
C LYS A 104 15.67 -4.43 -3.20
N GLU A 105 16.86 -4.59 -2.63
CA GLU A 105 17.05 -5.16 -1.29
C GLU A 105 16.46 -4.27 -0.20
N MET A 106 16.75 -2.96 -0.24
CA MET A 106 16.22 -2.00 0.73
C MET A 106 14.68 -1.94 0.69
N MET A 107 14.11 -1.84 -0.52
CA MET A 107 12.66 -1.85 -0.70
C MET A 107 12.02 -3.15 -0.22
N GLU A 108 12.72 -4.28 -0.31
CA GLU A 108 12.19 -5.57 0.15
C GLU A 108 11.99 -5.57 1.65
N VAL A 109 13.01 -5.13 2.39
CA VAL A 109 12.95 -5.02 3.84
C VAL A 109 11.82 -4.10 4.26
N GLN A 110 11.71 -2.94 3.62
CA GLN A 110 10.69 -1.95 3.97
C GLN A 110 9.28 -2.42 3.62
N GLN A 111 9.06 -2.99 2.44
CA GLN A 111 7.75 -3.53 2.05
C GLN A 111 7.26 -4.61 3.02
N LYS A 112 8.15 -5.50 3.47
CA LYS A 112 7.79 -6.54 4.45
C LYS A 112 7.40 -5.95 5.80
N ARG A 113 8.19 -4.98 6.30
CA ARG A 113 7.88 -4.25 7.55
C ARG A 113 6.55 -3.49 7.45
N LEU A 114 6.35 -2.74 6.38
CA LEU A 114 5.15 -1.94 6.15
C LEU A 114 3.89 -2.79 6.03
N HIS A 115 3.96 -3.91 5.31
CA HIS A 115 2.85 -4.85 5.24
C HIS A 115 2.52 -5.46 6.59
N ASN A 116 3.52 -5.88 7.35
CA ASN A 116 3.29 -6.42 8.70
C ASN A 116 2.66 -5.37 9.63
N ALA A 117 3.10 -4.11 9.54
CA ALA A 117 2.50 -2.99 10.26
C ALA A 117 1.05 -2.74 9.81
N GLU A 118 0.76 -2.78 8.50
CA GLU A 118 -0.60 -2.67 7.95
C GLU A 118 -1.53 -3.77 8.52
N VAL A 119 -1.05 -5.02 8.56
CA VAL A 119 -1.79 -6.14 9.18
C VAL A 119 -2.09 -5.84 10.66
N THR A 120 -1.12 -5.31 11.40
CA THR A 120 -1.29 -4.91 12.81
C THR A 120 -2.33 -3.81 12.95
N VAL A 121 -2.30 -2.77 12.11
CA VAL A 121 -3.33 -1.72 12.08
C VAL A 121 -4.73 -2.32 11.91
N TYR A 122 -4.92 -3.21 10.92
CA TYR A 122 -6.23 -3.83 10.70
C TYR A 122 -6.68 -4.69 11.89
N SER A 123 -5.76 -5.39 12.56
CA SER A 123 -6.05 -6.14 13.79
C SER A 123 -6.52 -5.24 14.94
N HIS A 124 -6.02 -4.00 15.03
CA HIS A 124 -6.52 -3.03 16.01
C HIS A 124 -7.86 -2.42 15.61
N ILE A 125 -8.02 -2.06 14.33
CA ILE A 125 -9.27 -1.49 13.81
C ILE A 125 -10.43 -2.47 13.98
N SER A 126 -10.21 -3.78 13.78
CA SER A 126 -11.25 -4.81 13.92
C SER A 126 -11.77 -4.95 15.36
N LYS A 127 -10.98 -4.54 16.37
CA LYS A 127 -11.37 -4.53 17.79
C LYS A 127 -12.20 -3.30 18.16
N LEU A 128 -12.28 -2.27 17.30
CA LEU A 128 -13.10 -1.09 17.57
C LEU A 128 -14.59 -1.39 17.43
N PRO A 129 -15.47 -0.67 18.15
CA PRO A 129 -16.90 -0.79 17.96
C PRO A 129 -17.31 -0.50 16.51
N LYS A 130 -18.22 -1.32 15.97
CA LYS A 130 -18.71 -1.19 14.59
C LYS A 130 -19.16 0.25 14.29
N GLY A 131 -18.75 0.76 13.13
CA GLY A 131 -19.13 2.09 12.63
C GLY A 131 -18.33 3.26 13.20
N LYS A 132 -17.37 3.04 14.10
CA LYS A 132 -16.47 4.11 14.59
C LYS A 132 -15.46 4.57 13.56
N VAL A 133 -14.90 3.61 12.83
CA VAL A 133 -14.02 3.83 11.68
C VAL A 133 -14.65 3.13 10.49
N PRO A 134 -14.84 3.80 9.33
CA PRO A 134 -15.19 3.13 8.10
C PRO A 134 -14.07 2.14 7.74
N SER A 135 -14.37 0.85 7.74
CA SER A 135 -13.40 -0.21 7.43
C SER A 135 -14.03 -1.24 6.50
N THR A 136 -13.24 -1.76 5.57
CA THR A 136 -13.61 -2.94 4.79
C THR A 136 -13.61 -4.19 5.67
N LYS A 137 -14.43 -5.18 5.35
CA LYS A 137 -14.28 -6.51 5.96
C LYS A 137 -12.98 -7.14 5.49
N ILE A 138 -12.09 -7.44 6.42
CA ILE A 138 -10.90 -8.24 6.16
C ILE A 138 -11.28 -9.70 6.38
N TYR A 139 -11.17 -10.52 5.34
CA TYR A 139 -11.36 -11.96 5.44
C TYR A 139 -10.13 -12.62 6.03
N TYR A 140 -8.94 -12.25 5.55
CA TYR A 140 -7.69 -12.88 5.96
C TYR A 140 -6.50 -11.94 5.83
N THR A 141 -5.48 -12.18 6.65
CA THR A 141 -4.20 -11.48 6.59
C THR A 141 -3.04 -12.45 6.77
N LYS A 142 -2.00 -12.36 5.94
CA LYS A 142 -0.77 -13.15 6.09
C LYS A 142 0.42 -12.24 6.25
N LYS A 143 1.06 -12.25 7.44
CA LYS A 143 2.32 -11.53 7.69
C LYS A 143 3.50 -12.26 7.06
N PHE A 144 4.55 -11.50 6.76
CA PHE A 144 5.87 -12.04 6.51
C PHE A 144 6.51 -12.54 7.81
N SER A 145 7.23 -13.63 7.72
CA SER A 145 8.06 -14.20 8.79
C SER A 145 9.24 -14.95 8.19
N GLU A 146 10.15 -15.46 9.03
CA GLU A 146 11.27 -16.30 8.56
C GLU A 146 10.78 -17.56 7.84
N CYS A 147 9.68 -18.16 8.30
CA CYS A 147 9.05 -19.33 7.67
C CYS A 147 8.15 -18.97 6.47
N ASN A 148 7.78 -17.69 6.33
CA ASN A 148 6.99 -17.18 5.22
C ASN A 148 7.63 -15.91 4.62
N PRO A 149 8.78 -16.03 3.95
CA PRO A 149 9.56 -14.87 3.55
C PRO A 149 9.01 -14.14 2.32
N VAL A 150 8.09 -14.75 1.57
CA VAL A 150 7.68 -14.28 0.24
C VAL A 150 6.16 -14.21 0.00
N LYS A 151 5.31 -14.68 0.93
CA LYS A 151 3.85 -14.64 0.75
C LYS A 151 3.16 -13.74 1.78
N GLY A 152 3.33 -12.42 1.63
CA GLY A 152 2.57 -11.42 2.38
C GLY A 152 1.38 -10.91 1.55
N TYR A 153 0.17 -11.10 2.07
CA TYR A 153 -1.05 -10.63 1.41
C TYR A 153 -2.21 -10.40 2.37
N LEU A 154 -3.23 -9.71 1.88
CA LEU A 154 -4.51 -9.45 2.55
C LEU A 154 -5.64 -9.90 1.63
N ILE A 155 -6.68 -10.52 2.20
CA ILE A 155 -7.94 -10.81 1.51
C ILE A 155 -9.02 -9.94 2.14
N MET A 156 -9.72 -9.16 1.34
CA MET A 156 -10.70 -8.19 1.82
C MET A 156 -11.91 -8.06 0.91
N GLU A 157 -13.00 -7.54 1.48
CA GLU A 157 -14.23 -7.25 0.76
C GLU A 157 -14.00 -6.28 -0.40
N TYR A 158 -14.64 -6.60 -1.51
CA TYR A 158 -14.66 -5.76 -2.69
C TYR A 158 -15.86 -4.81 -2.63
N PHE A 159 -15.60 -3.52 -2.81
CA PHE A 159 -16.65 -2.52 -2.99
C PHE A 159 -16.75 -2.11 -4.45
N GLU A 160 -17.93 -2.30 -5.03
CA GLU A 160 -18.26 -1.74 -6.33
C GLU A 160 -18.50 -0.23 -6.25
N ASN A 161 -18.26 0.46 -7.37
CA ASN A 161 -18.63 1.87 -7.55
C ASN A 161 -17.95 2.85 -6.58
N LEU A 162 -16.71 2.55 -6.15
CA LEU A 162 -15.88 3.51 -5.43
C LEU A 162 -15.39 4.63 -6.35
N ARG A 163 -15.59 5.88 -5.91
CA ARG A 163 -15.00 7.06 -6.55
C ARG A 163 -13.76 7.50 -5.78
N PRO A 164 -12.56 7.54 -6.41
CA PRO A 164 -11.42 8.22 -5.81
C PRO A 164 -11.72 9.71 -5.70
N VAL A 165 -11.28 10.32 -4.60
CA VAL A 165 -11.35 11.77 -4.39
C VAL A 165 -9.93 12.30 -4.46
N HIS A 166 -9.66 13.14 -5.44
CA HIS A 166 -8.34 13.75 -5.62
C HIS A 166 -8.16 14.99 -4.75
N ILE A 167 -6.90 15.34 -4.44
CA ILE A 167 -6.56 16.47 -3.55
C ILE A 167 -7.06 17.84 -4.07
N PHE A 168 -7.24 17.96 -5.38
CA PHE A 168 -7.75 19.17 -6.03
C PHE A 168 -9.29 19.24 -6.07
N GLU A 169 -9.99 18.19 -5.64
CA GLU A 169 -11.45 18.18 -5.64
C GLU A 169 -12.02 18.82 -4.37
N ASN A 170 -13.07 19.63 -4.55
CA ASN A 170 -13.83 20.15 -3.42
C ASN A 170 -14.66 19.05 -2.77
N VAL A 171 -14.44 18.82 -1.47
CA VAL A 171 -15.18 17.83 -0.68
C VAL A 171 -16.19 18.54 0.22
N PRO A 172 -17.46 18.09 0.26
CA PRO A 172 -18.44 18.66 1.19
C PRO A 172 -17.96 18.55 2.64
N VAL A 173 -18.14 19.63 3.42
CA VAL A 173 -17.73 19.69 4.84
C VAL A 173 -18.26 18.51 5.66
N GLN A 174 -19.48 18.04 5.36
CA GLN A 174 -20.08 16.90 6.06
C GLN A 174 -19.33 15.59 5.79
N SER A 175 -18.81 15.39 4.58
CA SER A 175 -17.96 14.25 4.25
C SER A 175 -16.61 14.36 4.97
N LEU A 176 -16.00 15.55 4.99
CA LEU A 176 -14.75 15.79 5.71
C LEU A 176 -14.90 15.54 7.22
N LYS A 177 -16.04 15.91 7.83
CA LYS A 177 -16.33 15.60 9.25
C LYS A 177 -16.29 14.10 9.56
N LYS A 178 -16.72 13.23 8.64
CA LYS A 178 -16.65 11.77 8.84
C LYS A 178 -15.19 11.29 8.85
N VAL A 179 -14.38 11.80 7.94
CA VAL A 179 -12.93 11.50 7.87
C VAL A 179 -12.22 11.99 9.14
N LEU A 180 -12.47 13.23 9.57
CA LEU A 180 -11.88 13.80 10.78
C LEU A 180 -12.26 13.02 12.04
N ARG A 181 -13.52 12.56 12.14
CA ARG A 181 -13.96 11.68 13.24
C ARG A 181 -13.23 10.34 13.24
N ALA A 182 -13.09 9.71 12.07
CA ALA A 182 -12.36 8.45 11.94
C ALA A 182 -10.88 8.64 12.35
N LYS A 183 -10.23 9.71 11.89
CA LYS A 183 -8.86 10.08 12.29
C LYS A 183 -8.74 10.24 13.80
N ALA A 184 -9.64 11.00 14.43
CA ALA A 184 -9.62 11.20 15.88
C ALA A 184 -9.77 9.88 16.66
N VAL A 185 -10.58 8.94 16.17
CA VAL A 185 -10.70 7.60 16.77
C VAL A 185 -9.40 6.82 16.61
N LEU A 186 -8.76 6.85 15.44
CA LEU A 186 -7.48 6.17 15.20
C LEU A 186 -6.36 6.73 16.08
N GLU A 187 -6.30 8.06 16.25
CA GLU A 187 -5.32 8.69 17.15
C GLU A 187 -5.57 8.35 18.62
N ALA A 188 -6.82 8.38 19.07
CA ALA A 188 -7.17 7.97 20.43
C ALA A 188 -6.88 6.48 20.67
N MET A 189 -7.00 5.64 19.64
CA MET A 189 -6.64 4.23 19.69
C MET A 189 -5.12 4.05 19.82
N SER A 190 -4.31 4.76 19.04
CA SER A 190 -2.86 4.61 19.07
C SER A 190 -2.21 4.99 20.40
N LEU A 191 -2.85 5.88 21.17
CA LEU A 191 -2.40 6.24 22.53
C LEU A 191 -2.46 5.06 23.52
N LYS A 192 -3.25 4.03 23.21
CA LYS A 192 -3.44 2.86 24.08
C LYS A 192 -2.52 1.69 23.74
N PHE A 193 -1.68 1.83 22.71
CA PHE A 193 -0.76 0.77 22.32
C PHE A 193 0.27 0.52 23.42
N THR A 194 0.50 -0.76 23.72
CA THR A 194 1.58 -1.16 24.63
C THR A 194 2.95 -0.91 23.98
N PRO A 195 4.05 -0.90 24.74
CA PRO A 195 5.40 -0.80 24.17
C PRO A 195 5.67 -1.88 23.10
N GLU A 196 5.18 -3.10 23.31
CA GLU A 196 5.32 -4.21 22.37
C GLU A 196 4.56 -3.94 21.07
N GLU A 197 3.29 -3.50 21.17
CA GLU A 197 2.49 -3.14 19.99
C GLU A 197 3.12 -1.95 19.24
N LYS A 198 3.64 -0.95 19.96
CA LYS A 198 4.37 0.18 19.36
C LYS A 198 5.60 -0.26 18.57
N SER A 199 6.30 -1.29 19.04
CA SER A 199 7.49 -1.82 18.37
C SER A 199 7.20 -2.48 17.00
N GLU A 200 5.93 -2.82 16.72
CA GLU A 200 5.52 -3.35 15.42
C GLU A 200 5.40 -2.27 14.33
N PHE A 201 5.45 -0.98 14.70
CA PHE A 201 5.35 0.13 13.76
C PHE A 201 6.73 0.72 13.45
N PRO A 202 7.04 1.03 12.17
CA PRO A 202 8.29 1.69 11.82
C PRO A 202 8.31 3.14 12.32
N GLY A 203 9.28 3.48 13.18
CA GLY A 203 9.40 4.83 13.77
C GLY A 203 9.98 5.88 12.82
N ASN A 204 10.93 5.49 11.95
CA ASN A 204 11.66 6.42 11.07
C ASN A 204 11.30 6.19 9.59
N MET A 205 10.01 5.97 9.33
CA MET A 205 9.56 5.52 8.01
C MET A 205 9.88 6.55 6.92
N LEU A 206 9.71 7.84 7.20
CA LEU A 206 9.86 8.87 6.20
C LEU A 206 11.32 8.97 5.77
N SER A 207 12.25 9.09 6.71
CA SER A 207 13.67 9.15 6.40
C SER A 207 14.20 7.85 5.78
N GLU A 208 13.80 6.68 6.29
CA GLU A 208 14.28 5.39 5.77
C GLU A 208 13.80 5.09 4.35
N LEU A 209 12.53 5.39 4.02
CA LEU A 209 11.96 5.09 2.71
C LEU A 209 12.21 6.20 1.69
N PHE A 210 11.96 7.45 2.10
CA PHE A 210 11.95 8.59 1.20
C PHE A 210 13.30 9.31 1.14
N GLY A 211 14.20 9.14 2.11
CA GLY A 211 15.52 9.77 2.10
C GLY A 211 16.38 9.33 0.91
N GLU A 212 16.28 8.06 0.51
CA GLU A 212 16.95 7.54 -0.67
C GLU A 212 16.26 7.96 -1.98
N MET A 213 14.93 8.08 -1.97
CA MET A 213 14.14 8.53 -3.14
C MET A 213 14.30 10.02 -3.45
N PHE A 214 14.52 10.85 -2.44
CA PHE A 214 14.61 12.31 -2.56
C PHE A 214 16.02 12.86 -2.32
N LYS A 215 17.04 12.07 -2.67
CA LYS A 215 18.41 12.58 -2.76
C LYS A 215 18.42 13.81 -3.66
N GLU A 216 19.27 14.78 -3.32
CA GLU A 216 19.33 16.11 -3.94
C GLU A 216 19.35 16.07 -5.48
N HIS A 217 20.09 15.14 -6.07
CA HIS A 217 20.14 14.98 -7.52
C HIS A 217 18.80 14.52 -8.14
N LEU A 218 18.08 13.59 -7.50
CA LEU A 218 16.76 13.13 -7.96
C LEU A 218 15.69 14.21 -7.80
N ALA A 219 15.76 14.96 -6.70
CA ALA A 219 14.91 16.12 -6.48
C ALA A 219 15.09 17.15 -7.60
N LYS A 220 16.33 17.46 -7.95
CA LYS A 220 16.66 18.39 -9.02
C LYS A 220 16.15 17.94 -10.37
N ASP A 221 16.25 16.65 -10.69
CA ASP A 221 15.70 16.10 -11.94
C ASP A 221 14.16 16.24 -11.99
N MET A 222 13.47 16.05 -10.85
CA MET A 222 12.03 16.30 -10.77
C MET A 222 11.68 17.78 -10.99
N PHE A 223 12.40 18.73 -10.39
CA PHE A 223 12.18 20.16 -10.62
C PHE A 223 12.47 20.55 -12.06
N ASN A 224 13.54 20.03 -12.68
CA ASN A 224 13.82 20.23 -14.09
C ASN A 224 12.66 19.72 -14.98
N MET A 225 12.11 18.54 -14.67
CA MET A 225 10.96 17.99 -15.37
C MET A 225 9.71 18.87 -15.19
N LEU A 226 9.43 19.30 -13.97
CA LEU A 226 8.33 20.22 -13.69
C LEU A 226 8.51 21.53 -14.46
N GLN A 227 9.71 22.07 -14.51
CA GLN A 227 9.98 23.36 -15.14
C GLN A 227 9.93 23.33 -16.66
N THR A 228 10.32 22.19 -17.25
CA THR A 228 10.19 21.94 -18.70
C THR A 228 8.74 21.66 -19.10
N SER A 229 7.94 21.06 -18.21
CA SER A 229 6.55 20.65 -18.49
C SER A 229 5.51 21.70 -18.07
N ALA A 230 5.89 22.63 -17.19
CA ALA A 230 5.02 23.65 -16.63
C ALA A 230 4.57 24.66 -17.69
N SER A 231 3.27 25.00 -17.64
CA SER A 231 2.77 26.19 -18.34
C SER A 231 3.43 27.45 -17.80
N GLU A 232 3.54 28.47 -18.63
CA GLU A 232 4.23 29.73 -18.29
C GLU A 232 3.67 30.37 -16.99
N ASP A 233 2.35 30.27 -16.77
CA ASP A 233 1.64 30.82 -15.60
C ASP A 233 1.89 30.11 -14.26
N ILE A 234 2.64 29.00 -14.25
CA ILE A 234 3.00 28.27 -13.02
C ILE A 234 4.51 28.12 -12.82
N LYS A 235 5.35 28.58 -13.76
CA LYS A 235 6.81 28.47 -13.65
C LYS A 235 7.37 29.19 -12.43
N ASP A 236 6.85 30.39 -12.12
CA ASP A 236 7.23 31.16 -10.93
C ASP A 236 6.89 30.43 -9.62
N LYS A 237 5.83 29.61 -9.64
CA LYS A 237 5.41 28.79 -8.49
C LYS A 237 6.31 27.56 -8.35
N VAL A 238 6.76 26.98 -9.45
CA VAL A 238 7.74 25.89 -9.44
C VAL A 238 9.08 26.39 -8.90
N ASP A 239 9.56 27.56 -9.33
CA ASP A 239 10.79 28.17 -8.80
C ASP A 239 10.69 28.37 -7.27
N LYS A 240 9.59 28.97 -6.80
CA LYS A 240 9.34 29.13 -5.35
C LYS A 240 9.27 27.82 -4.59
N LEU A 241 8.70 26.77 -5.22
CA LEU A 241 8.62 25.45 -4.60
C LEU A 241 10.01 24.82 -4.48
N GLU A 242 10.87 24.98 -5.49
CA GLU A 242 12.26 24.52 -5.48
C GLU A 242 13.06 25.23 -4.38
N GLU A 243 12.88 26.54 -4.20
CA GLU A 243 13.55 27.32 -3.14
C GLU A 243 13.25 26.80 -1.73
N VAL A 244 11.99 26.42 -1.45
CA VAL A 244 11.57 25.92 -0.13
C VAL A 244 11.69 24.41 0.02
N TYR A 245 12.05 23.69 -1.04
CA TYR A 245 12.10 22.23 -1.05
C TYR A 245 12.99 21.63 0.05
N PRO A 246 14.19 22.17 0.34
CA PRO A 246 15.03 21.63 1.41
C PRO A 246 14.33 21.67 2.78
N GLU A 247 13.53 22.70 3.05
CA GLU A 247 12.76 22.84 4.29
C GLU A 247 11.57 21.87 4.32
N LEU A 248 10.92 21.63 3.18
CA LEU A 248 9.81 20.68 3.06
C LEU A 248 10.25 19.22 3.21
N MET A 249 11.53 18.93 2.93
CA MET A 249 12.10 17.59 2.90
C MET A 249 12.98 17.27 4.10
N ASP A 250 12.79 17.95 5.24
CA ASP A 250 13.35 17.51 6.51
C ASP A 250 12.59 16.26 7.02
N LEU A 251 12.96 15.12 6.45
CA LEU A 251 12.34 13.83 6.75
C LEU A 251 12.61 13.38 8.19
N VAL A 252 13.76 13.77 8.76
CA VAL A 252 14.10 13.46 10.15
C VAL A 252 13.21 14.25 11.10
N TRP A 253 13.02 15.54 10.85
CA TRP A 253 12.05 16.33 11.60
C TRP A 253 10.63 15.78 11.45
N ALA A 254 10.24 15.37 10.24
CA ALA A 254 8.92 14.80 9.99
C ALA A 254 8.68 13.48 10.73
N ASP A 255 9.69 12.60 10.83
CA ASP A 255 9.62 11.37 11.64
C ASP A 255 9.47 11.69 13.14
N ASN A 256 10.08 12.78 13.62
CA ASN A 256 10.04 13.20 15.03
C ASN A 256 8.92 14.21 15.34
N LEU A 257 8.01 14.47 14.41
CA LEU A 257 6.98 15.51 14.55
C LEU A 257 6.14 15.35 15.82
N SER A 258 5.90 14.12 16.27
CA SER A 258 5.13 13.88 17.48
C SER A 258 5.82 14.35 18.76
N GLU A 259 7.16 14.34 18.79
CA GLU A 259 7.97 14.83 19.91
C GLU A 259 8.06 16.37 19.85
N GLU A 260 8.29 16.92 18.66
CA GLU A 260 8.37 18.37 18.40
C GLU A 260 7.08 19.12 18.74
N LEU A 261 5.92 18.49 18.48
CA LEU A 261 4.60 19.06 18.80
C LEU A 261 4.15 18.80 20.26
N GLY A 262 5.02 18.22 21.10
CA GLY A 262 4.82 18.09 22.54
C GLY A 262 3.81 17.03 22.96
N ARG A 263 4.02 15.77 22.55
CA ARG A 263 3.34 14.60 23.15
C ARG A 263 4.02 14.07 24.39
#